data_AF-A0A832I141-F1
#
_entry.id   AF-A0A832I141-F1
#
_cell.length_a   1.000
_cell.length_b   1.000
_cell.length_c   1.000
_cell.angle_alpha   90.00
_cell.angle_beta   90.00
_cell.angle_gamma   90.00
#
_symmetry.space_group_name_H-M   'P 1'
#
loop_
_entity.id
_entity.type
_entity.pdbx_description
1 polymer ?
#
loop_
_entity_poly.entity_id
_entity_poly.type
_entity_poly.pdbx_seq_one_letter_code
_entity_poly.pdbx_strand_id
1 'polypeptide(L)'
;DISKALGVKPSTVVEMMRKLHEQGLVIYEKYGGVTLTSRGKVMAETVKRRHDTFKRFLEIILVPDDVAARDAHILEHQLDPKTILQFTRFVEFITQAAETDRPKFIKRWIEEFREYCERRSGL
;
A
#
# COMPACT_ATOMS: atom_id res chain seq x y z
N ASP A 1 1.19 -16.19 13.69
CA ASP A 1 -0.11 -16.08 14.39
C ASP A 1 -0.75 -14.74 14.02
N ILE A 2 -1.90 -14.77 13.34
CA ILE A 2 -2.59 -13.58 12.79
C ILE A 2 -3.03 -12.62 13.90
N SER A 3 -3.42 -13.17 15.06
CA SER A 3 -3.89 -12.37 16.20
C SER A 3 -2.80 -11.43 16.73
N LYS A 4 -1.58 -11.95 16.87
CA LYS A 4 -0.39 -11.18 17.28
C LYS A 4 0.02 -10.16 16.23
N ALA A 5 -0.01 -10.53 14.95
CA ALA A 5 0.39 -9.65 13.86
C ALA A 5 -0.55 -8.43 13.71
N LEU A 6 -1.84 -8.62 13.96
CA LEU A 6 -2.85 -7.56 13.86
C LEU A 6 -3.20 -6.89 15.19
N GLY A 7 -2.64 -7.36 16.32
CA GLY A 7 -2.96 -6.84 17.65
C GLY A 7 -4.43 -7.03 18.07
N VAL A 8 -5.10 -8.07 17.58
CA VAL A 8 -6.53 -8.34 17.85
C VAL A 8 -6.74 -9.64 18.63
N LYS A 9 -7.90 -9.79 19.26
CA LYS A 9 -8.26 -11.02 19.98
C LYS A 9 -8.36 -12.22 19.02
N PRO A 10 -7.94 -13.44 19.43
CA PRO A 10 -8.08 -14.63 18.59
C PRO A 10 -9.52 -14.89 18.11
N SER A 11 -10.52 -14.59 18.95
CA SER A 11 -11.94 -14.69 18.58
C SER A 11 -12.31 -13.76 17.41
N THR A 12 -11.75 -12.56 17.36
CA THR A 12 -11.94 -11.61 16.26
C THR A 12 -11.34 -12.15 14.96
N VAL A 13 -10.16 -12.78 15.03
CA VAL A 13 -9.56 -13.43 13.86
C VAL A 13 -10.49 -14.54 13.34
N VAL A 14 -10.98 -15.43 14.21
CA VAL A 14 -11.88 -16.53 13.81
C VAL A 14 -13.15 -16.01 13.15
N GLU A 15 -13.77 -14.97 13.72
CA GLU A 15 -14.96 -14.34 13.16
C GLU A 15 -14.69 -13.75 11.76
N MET A 16 -13.58 -13.03 11.59
CA MET A 16 -13.20 -12.46 10.29
C MET A 16 -12.85 -13.53 9.26
N MET A 17 -12.18 -14.62 9.65
CA MET A 17 -11.88 -15.73 8.74
C MET A 17 -13.15 -16.43 8.24
N ARG A 18 -14.17 -16.58 9.10
CA ARG A 18 -15.48 -17.09 8.66
C ARG A 18 -16.15 -16.16 7.65
N LYS A 19 -16.19 -14.85 7.92
CA LYS A 19 -16.77 -13.87 6.98
C LYS A 19 -16.07 -13.88 5.63
N LEU A 20 -14.74 -13.91 5.61
CA LEU A 20 -13.96 -13.99 4.37
C LEU A 20 -14.17 -15.32 3.63
N HIS A 21 -14.41 -16.41 4.36
CA HIS A 21 -14.72 -17.71 3.79
C HIS A 21 -16.10 -17.72 3.12
N GLU A 22 -17.12 -17.18 3.80
CA GLU A 22 -18.47 -17.00 3.26
C GLU A 22 -18.48 -16.11 2.00
N GLN A 23 -17.57 -15.14 1.92
CA GLN A 23 -17.37 -14.30 0.74
C GLN A 23 -16.57 -14.98 -0.39
N GLY A 24 -16.07 -16.20 -0.17
CA GLY A 24 -15.27 -16.96 -1.13
C GLY A 24 -13.86 -16.41 -1.34
N LEU A 25 -13.33 -15.62 -0.40
CA LEU A 25 -11.99 -15.02 -0.47
C LEU A 25 -10.92 -15.91 0.17
N VAL A 26 -11.29 -16.70 1.19
CA VAL A 26 -10.38 -17.64 1.84
C VAL A 26 -11.01 -19.03 1.96
N ILE A 27 -10.16 -20.04 2.05
CA ILE A 27 -10.52 -21.39 2.50
C ILE A 27 -10.09 -21.45 3.97
N TYR A 28 -11.06 -21.54 4.87
CA TYR A 28 -10.81 -21.64 6.31
C TYR A 28 -11.12 -23.05 6.79
N GLU A 29 -10.09 -23.73 7.30
CA GLU A 29 -10.22 -25.03 7.92
C GLU A 29 -9.86 -24.93 9.40
N LYS A 30 -10.80 -25.33 10.29
CA LYS A 30 -10.68 -25.17 11.75
C LYS A 30 -9.34 -25.68 12.33
N TYR A 31 -8.72 -26.67 11.68
CA TYR A 31 -7.42 -27.23 12.05
C TYR A 31 -6.37 -27.17 10.93
N GLY A 32 -6.76 -26.78 9.70
CA GLY A 32 -5.90 -26.74 8.51
C GLY A 32 -5.34 -25.34 8.19
N GLY A 33 -5.79 -24.31 8.91
CA GLY A 33 -5.34 -22.93 8.71
C GLY A 33 -6.21 -22.16 7.72
N VAL A 34 -5.62 -21.14 7.09
CA VAL A 34 -6.30 -20.24 6.17
C VAL A 34 -5.47 -20.12 4.90
N THR A 35 -6.08 -20.32 3.74
CA THR A 35 -5.44 -20.07 2.43
C THR A 35 -6.32 -19.15 1.57
N LEU A 36 -5.70 -18.34 0.71
CA LEU A 36 -6.43 -17.49 -0.23
C LEU A 36 -6.99 -18.33 -1.38
N THR A 37 -8.25 -18.10 -1.76
CA THR A 37 -8.78 -18.56 -3.05
C THR A 37 -8.14 -17.75 -4.19
N SER A 38 -8.33 -18.17 -5.44
CA SER A 38 -7.88 -17.38 -6.59
C SER A 38 -8.47 -15.96 -6.59
N ARG A 39 -9.75 -15.82 -6.21
CA ARG A 39 -10.42 -14.52 -6.05
C ARG A 39 -9.83 -13.72 -4.89
N GLY A 40 -9.54 -14.39 -3.77
CA GLY A 40 -8.86 -13.79 -2.62
C GLY A 40 -7.49 -13.25 -2.97
N LYS A 41 -6.70 -13.98 -3.78
CA LYS A 41 -5.37 -13.54 -4.24
C LYS A 41 -5.47 -12.25 -5.05
N VAL A 42 -6.35 -12.19 -6.05
CA VAL A 42 -6.54 -10.99 -6.88
C VAL A 42 -6.96 -9.78 -6.03
N MET A 43 -7.84 -9.98 -5.05
CA MET A 43 -8.25 -8.92 -4.14
C MET A 43 -7.08 -8.47 -3.24
N ALA A 44 -6.35 -9.41 -2.64
CA ALA A 44 -5.21 -9.13 -1.78
C ALA A 44 -4.10 -8.39 -2.54
N GLU A 45 -3.80 -8.80 -3.78
CA GLU A 45 -2.86 -8.12 -4.67
C GLU A 45 -3.34 -6.70 -5.02
N THR A 46 -4.64 -6.51 -5.23
CA THR A 46 -5.21 -5.18 -5.49
C THR A 46 -5.04 -4.26 -4.29
N VAL A 47 -5.37 -4.74 -3.07
CA VAL A 47 -5.17 -3.97 -1.84
C VAL A 47 -3.69 -3.65 -1.65
N LYS A 48 -2.81 -4.66 -1.73
CA LYS A 48 -1.37 -4.47 -1.59
C LYS A 48 -0.82 -3.45 -2.59
N ARG A 49 -1.21 -3.53 -3.87
CA ARG A 49 -0.76 -2.58 -4.90
C ARG A 49 -1.16 -1.14 -4.56
N ARG A 50 -2.35 -0.93 -3.98
CA ARG A 50 -2.79 0.41 -3.56
C ARG A 50 -1.95 0.90 -2.39
N HIS A 51 -1.74 0.09 -1.36
CA HIS A 51 -0.85 0.39 -0.25
C HIS A 51 0.54 0.82 -0.74
N ASP A 52 1.17 -0.04 -1.55
CA ASP A 52 2.51 0.15 -2.06
C ASP A 52 2.60 1.43 -2.91
N THR A 53 1.56 1.74 -3.69
CA THR A 53 1.47 2.98 -4.47
C THR A 53 1.51 4.22 -3.57
N PHE A 54 0.64 4.29 -2.57
CA PHE A 54 0.56 5.45 -1.69
C PHE A 54 1.81 5.59 -0.84
N LYS A 55 2.31 4.48 -0.29
CA LYS A 55 3.55 4.46 0.48
C LYS A 55 4.71 5.00 -0.38
N ARG A 56 4.85 4.50 -1.60
CA ARG A 56 5.90 4.92 -2.54
C ARG A 56 5.83 6.41 -2.84
N PHE A 57 4.64 6.96 -3.04
CA PHE A 57 4.47 8.40 -3.23
C PHE A 57 4.90 9.20 -2.01
N LEU A 58 4.46 8.79 -0.81
CA LEU A 58 4.78 9.46 0.44
C LEU A 58 6.30 9.48 0.69
N GLU A 59 6.98 8.36 0.40
CA GLU A 59 8.45 8.29 0.41
C GLU A 59 9.10 9.25 -0.60
N ILE A 60 8.55 9.39 -1.82
CA ILE A 60 9.05 10.32 -2.85
C ILE A 60 8.99 11.76 -2.36
N ILE A 61 7.92 12.13 -1.64
CA ILE A 61 7.78 13.45 -1.03
C ILE A 61 8.41 13.55 0.37
N LEU A 62 9.30 12.61 0.71
CA LEU A 62 10.16 12.64 1.90
C LEU A 62 9.41 12.50 3.24
N VAL A 63 8.24 11.86 3.24
CA VAL A 63 7.58 11.45 4.48
C VAL A 63 8.36 10.29 5.10
N PRO A 64 8.61 10.30 6.43
CA PRO A 64 9.27 9.19 7.12
C PRO A 64 8.56 7.85 6.88
N ASP A 65 9.32 6.76 6.79
CA ASP A 65 8.81 5.42 6.41
C ASP A 65 7.65 4.93 7.29
N ASP A 66 7.73 5.15 8.60
CA ASP A 66 6.70 4.76 9.57
C ASP A 66 5.40 5.56 9.37
N VAL A 67 5.51 6.86 9.13
CA VAL A 67 4.38 7.75 8.81
C VAL A 67 3.80 7.39 7.44
N ALA A 68 4.65 7.16 6.44
CA ALA A 68 4.26 6.80 5.09
C ALA A 68 3.46 5.49 5.06
N ALA A 69 3.92 4.46 5.78
CA ALA A 69 3.21 3.18 5.88
C ALA A 69 1.84 3.33 6.54
N ARG A 70 1.76 4.08 7.66
CA ARG A 70 0.50 4.32 8.37
C ARG A 70 -0.49 5.12 7.51
N ASP A 71 -0.03 6.19 6.89
CA ASP A 71 -0.91 7.09 6.14
C ASP A 71 -1.36 6.44 4.81
N ALA A 72 -0.50 5.63 4.17
CA ALA A 72 -0.87 4.81 3.01
C ALA A 72 -2.04 3.87 3.31
N HIS A 73 -2.05 3.26 4.50
CA HIS A 73 -3.14 2.39 4.94
C HIS A 73 -4.47 3.15 5.08
N ILE A 74 -4.44 4.41 5.49
CA ILE A 74 -5.64 5.24 5.58
C ILE A 74 -6.11 5.62 4.17
N LEU A 75 -5.20 6.12 3.34
CA LEU A 75 -5.52 6.62 2.00
C LEU A 75 -6.12 5.54 1.09
N GLU A 76 -5.59 4.31 1.13
CA GLU A 76 -6.05 3.23 0.25
C GLU A 76 -7.50 2.77 0.51
N HIS A 77 -8.04 3.04 1.70
CA HIS A 77 -9.39 2.64 2.12
C HIS A 77 -10.41 3.80 2.11
N GLN A 78 -9.96 5.05 2.11
CA GLN A 78 -10.83 6.23 2.25
C GLN A 78 -11.07 6.98 0.93
N LEU A 79 -10.30 6.67 -0.12
CA LEU A 79 -10.39 7.36 -1.41
C LEU A 79 -11.31 6.65 -2.40
N ASP A 80 -11.91 7.45 -3.28
CA ASP A 80 -12.68 6.93 -4.41
C ASP A 80 -11.79 6.04 -5.32
N PRO A 81 -12.30 4.90 -5.83
CA PRO A 81 -11.54 4.03 -6.72
C PRO A 81 -10.94 4.73 -7.96
N LYS A 82 -11.59 5.77 -8.50
CA LYS A 82 -11.07 6.57 -9.62
C LYS A 82 -9.87 7.41 -9.20
N THR A 83 -9.89 7.96 -7.99
CA THR A 83 -8.76 8.70 -7.41
C THR A 83 -7.58 7.78 -7.23
N ILE A 84 -7.80 6.60 -6.63
CA ILE A 84 -6.76 5.58 -6.46
C ILE A 84 -6.15 5.20 -7.82
N LEU A 85 -6.99 4.95 -8.83
CA LEU A 85 -6.51 4.58 -10.16
C LEU A 85 -5.64 5.67 -10.81
N GLN A 86 -6.07 6.93 -10.77
CA GLN A 86 -5.29 8.03 -11.35
C GLN A 86 -4.00 8.27 -10.57
N PHE A 87 -4.05 8.15 -9.25
CA PHE A 87 -2.88 8.27 -8.41
C PHE A 87 -1.87 7.14 -8.68
N THR A 88 -2.33 5.89 -8.80
CA THR A 88 -1.47 4.76 -9.21
C THR A 88 -0.79 5.04 -10.54
N ARG A 89 -1.53 5.50 -11.55
CA ARG A 89 -0.94 5.87 -12.86
C ARG A 89 0.11 6.97 -12.73
N PHE A 90 -0.13 7.98 -11.89
CA PHE A 90 0.83 9.05 -11.66
C PHE A 90 2.10 8.53 -10.98
N VAL A 91 1.97 7.72 -9.93
CA VAL A 91 3.12 7.12 -9.24
C VAL A 91 3.89 6.19 -10.17
N GLU A 92 3.19 5.35 -10.94
CA GLU A 92 3.80 4.51 -11.98
C GLU A 92 4.53 5.37 -13.01
N PHE A 93 3.93 6.46 -13.51
CA PHE A 93 4.58 7.36 -14.45
C PHE A 93 5.90 7.95 -13.91
N ILE A 94 5.93 8.35 -12.63
CA ILE A 94 7.14 8.92 -12.02
C ILE A 94 8.14 7.84 -11.53
N THR A 95 7.74 6.57 -11.41
CA THR A 95 8.58 5.47 -10.90
C THR A 95 9.00 4.43 -11.96
N GLN A 96 8.14 4.00 -12.88
CA GLN A 96 8.44 3.07 -13.98
C GLN A 96 9.49 3.62 -14.94
N ALA A 97 9.67 4.94 -14.99
CA ALA A 97 10.76 5.57 -15.74
C ALA A 97 12.17 5.19 -15.22
N ALA A 98 12.30 4.46 -14.10
CA ALA A 98 13.60 4.17 -13.48
C ALA A 98 14.51 3.20 -14.26
N GLU A 99 14.02 2.45 -15.25
CA GLU A 99 14.79 1.31 -15.80
C GLU A 99 15.12 1.33 -17.30
N THR A 100 14.60 2.24 -18.14
CA THR A 100 15.10 2.26 -19.54
C THR A 100 15.04 3.58 -20.31
N ASP A 101 14.23 4.57 -19.94
CA ASP A 101 14.21 5.85 -20.68
C ASP A 101 13.62 7.01 -19.87
N ARG A 102 14.35 7.52 -18.87
CA ARG A 102 13.88 8.66 -18.08
C ARG A 102 13.78 9.92 -18.95
N PRO A 103 12.70 10.68 -18.84
CA PRO A 103 12.82 12.12 -18.93
C PRO A 103 13.76 12.57 -17.79
N LYS A 104 14.97 13.04 -18.13
CA LYS A 104 16.00 13.50 -17.17
C LYS A 104 15.44 14.49 -16.13
N PHE A 105 14.34 15.17 -16.44
CA PHE A 105 13.68 16.12 -15.56
C PHE A 105 13.11 15.51 -14.27
N ILE A 106 12.61 14.27 -14.25
CA ILE A 106 11.95 13.72 -13.04
C ILE A 106 12.98 13.47 -11.95
N LYS A 107 14.14 12.91 -12.31
CA LYS A 107 15.24 12.69 -11.36
C LYS A 107 15.69 14.03 -10.76
N ARG A 108 15.93 15.00 -11.64
CA ARG A 108 16.34 16.35 -11.27
C ARG A 108 15.31 17.03 -10.37
N TRP A 109 14.01 16.91 -10.67
CA TRP A 109 12.96 17.51 -9.86
C TRP A 109 12.87 16.91 -8.46
N ILE A 110 13.06 15.59 -8.32
CA ILE A 110 13.11 14.93 -6.99
C ILE A 110 14.34 15.40 -6.20
N GLU A 111 15.50 15.55 -6.86
CA GLU A 111 16.71 16.11 -6.25
C GLU A 111 16.50 17.58 -5.82
N GLU A 112 15.95 18.42 -6.70
CA GLU A 112 15.60 19.82 -6.40
C GLU A 112 14.59 19.94 -5.26
N PHE A 113 13.60 19.05 -5.19
CA PHE A 113 12.63 19.00 -4.09
C PHE A 113 13.31 18.64 -2.76
N ARG A 114 14.25 17.68 -2.78
CA ARG A 114 15.02 17.33 -1.59
C ARG A 114 15.87 18.50 -1.10
N GLU A 115 16.60 19.17 -2.00
CA GLU A 115 17.37 20.37 -1.66
C GLU A 115 16.49 21.51 -1.14
N TYR A 116 15.27 21.66 -1.67
CA TYR A 116 14.29 22.61 -1.17
C TYR A 116 13.88 22.30 0.28
N CYS A 117 13.60 21.04 0.60
CA CYS A 117 13.28 20.60 1.94
C CYS A 117 14.47 20.83 2.89
N GLU A 118 15.67 20.37 2.55
CA GLU A 118 16.88 20.52 3.38
C GLU A 118 17.20 21.98 3.72
N ARG A 119 17.08 22.89 2.74
CA ARG A 119 17.27 24.33 2.97
C ARG A 119 16.25 24.94 3.94
N ARG A 120 15.04 24.37 4.03
CA ARG A 120 13.99 24.82 4.94
C ARG A 120 13.98 24.11 6.29
N SER A 121 14.57 22.92 6.38
CA SER A 121 14.77 22.19 7.64
C SER A 121 15.84 22.81 8.54
N GLY A 122 16.66 23.72 8.00
CA GLY A 122 17.69 24.46 8.73
C GLY A 122 17.22 25.77 9.40
N LEU A 123 15.91 25.97 9.55
CA LEU A 123 15.29 27.07 10.31
C LEU A 123 14.43 26.53 11.46
#